data_AF-A0A933N7U1-F1
#
_entry.id   AF-A0A933N7U1-F1
#
_cell.length_a   1.000
_cell.length_b   1.000
_cell.length_c   1.000
_cell.angle_alpha   90.00
_cell.angle_beta   90.00
_cell.angle_gamma   90.00
#
_symmetry.space_group_name_H-M   'P 1'
#
loop_
_entity.id
_entity.type
_entity.pdbx_description
1 polymer ?
#
loop_
_entity_poly.entity_id
_entity_poly.type
_entity_poly.pdbx_seq_one_letter_code
_entity_poly.pdbx_strand_id
1 'polypeptide(L)'
;MSFARALQLASVALAVSGCHLSQAISGGLRILTSGVPVDEPMVSDEDPGVRRLLWELHRIRRFIESRGLEPTRSFQRFVEIQGPAVVWVVSGSEPLALVPKVWSFPIVGSFTYRAWFDRADAERDALSLESEGFEGWVRGASAYSTLGFFDDPILSTMLDTESLSGLGDFANVVIHESVHATIYVEGQSAFNESLASFVADVLTDEYLARTFGRGSPERGAWQDAERRRALRIERLGAAYQELERVYSSTSSADRKLAEKARVFDTLETQLGRRLNNAALIQLRTYDAGRAPLGRYLEECSVFDRFLAAMKRVGPEHFAGPHDEDIGAALELFGPCQPR
;
A
#
# COMPACT_ATOMS: atom_id res chain seq x y z
N MET A 1 21.93 -2.90 -33.97
CA MET A 1 20.68 -2.10 -33.88
C MET A 1 20.88 -0.82 -34.69
N SER A 2 19.96 -0.47 -35.60
CA SER A 2 20.10 0.71 -36.46
C SER A 2 20.08 2.01 -35.63
N PHE A 3 20.94 2.97 -35.98
CA PHE A 3 21.04 4.30 -35.35
C PHE A 3 19.68 5.03 -35.30
N ALA A 4 18.81 4.78 -36.27
CA ALA A 4 17.43 5.29 -36.29
C ALA A 4 16.54 4.72 -35.18
N ARG A 5 16.72 3.44 -34.80
CA ARG A 5 16.01 2.84 -33.65
C ARG A 5 16.52 3.41 -32.33
N ALA A 6 17.81 3.71 -32.21
CA ALA A 6 18.38 4.32 -31.01
C ALA A 6 17.89 5.77 -30.80
N LEU A 7 17.76 6.57 -31.87
CA LEU A 7 17.18 7.92 -31.78
C LEU A 7 15.69 7.91 -31.46
N GLN A 8 14.92 6.97 -32.04
CA GLN A 8 13.50 6.82 -31.71
C GLN A 8 13.30 6.43 -30.24
N LEU A 9 14.06 5.44 -29.75
CA LEU A 9 14.04 5.04 -28.34
C LEU A 9 14.47 6.18 -27.41
N ALA A 10 15.49 6.96 -27.77
CA ALA A 10 15.91 8.13 -27.00
C ALA A 10 14.87 9.26 -26.99
N SER A 11 14.23 9.55 -28.13
CA SER A 11 13.16 10.57 -28.21
C SER A 11 11.91 10.17 -27.43
N VAL A 12 11.56 8.88 -27.43
CA VAL A 12 10.46 8.33 -26.63
C VAL A 12 10.82 8.39 -25.16
N ALA A 13 12.05 8.00 -24.77
CA ALA A 13 12.50 8.07 -23.37
C ALA A 13 12.51 9.52 -22.82
N LEU A 14 12.95 10.52 -23.61
CA LEU A 14 12.90 11.93 -23.20
C LEU A 14 11.46 12.47 -23.12
N ALA A 15 10.59 12.14 -24.09
CA ALA A 15 9.19 12.57 -24.08
C ALA A 15 8.39 11.92 -22.94
N VAL A 16 8.64 10.65 -22.67
CA VAL A 16 8.06 9.90 -21.54
C VAL A 16 8.52 10.48 -20.20
N SER A 17 9.79 10.87 -20.08
CA SER A 17 10.32 11.53 -18.87
C SER A 17 9.72 12.92 -18.64
N GLY A 18 9.56 13.72 -19.70
CA GLY A 18 8.95 15.04 -19.63
C GLY A 18 7.43 15.00 -19.34
N CYS A 19 6.70 14.11 -20.00
CA CYS A 19 5.27 13.91 -19.76
C CYS A 19 5.01 13.41 -18.33
N HIS A 20 5.76 12.39 -17.89
CA HIS A 20 5.66 11.85 -16.53
C HIS A 20 5.88 12.93 -15.47
N LEU A 21 6.95 13.73 -15.60
CA LEU A 21 7.22 14.80 -14.64
C LEU A 21 6.12 15.87 -14.65
N SER A 22 5.61 16.25 -15.82
CA SER A 22 4.52 17.22 -15.93
C SER A 22 3.22 16.72 -15.27
N GLN A 23 2.92 15.42 -15.40
CA GLN A 23 1.76 14.81 -14.73
C GLN A 23 1.97 14.71 -13.23
N ALA A 24 3.14 14.29 -12.77
CA ALA A 24 3.46 14.20 -11.35
C ALA A 24 3.27 15.55 -10.65
N ILE A 25 3.77 16.64 -11.24
CA ILE A 25 3.64 18.00 -10.71
C ILE A 25 2.18 18.48 -10.77
N SER A 26 1.56 18.45 -11.94
CA SER A 26 0.20 19.01 -12.13
C SER A 26 -0.88 18.22 -11.40
N GLY A 27 -0.78 16.89 -11.40
CA GLY A 27 -1.70 16.01 -10.69
C GLY A 27 -1.55 16.11 -9.18
N GLY A 28 -0.31 16.12 -8.66
CA GLY A 28 -0.05 16.32 -7.24
C GLY A 28 -0.55 17.69 -6.74
N LEU A 29 -0.27 18.76 -7.50
CA LEU A 29 -0.77 20.10 -7.17
C LEU A 29 -2.30 20.14 -7.16
N ARG A 30 -2.96 19.50 -8.14
CA ARG A 30 -4.41 19.43 -8.19
C ARG A 30 -4.97 18.74 -6.95
N ILE A 31 -4.42 17.60 -6.52
CA ILE A 31 -4.87 16.91 -5.29
C ILE A 31 -4.74 17.84 -4.07
N LEU A 32 -3.60 18.51 -3.92
CA LEU A 32 -3.32 19.33 -2.73
C LEU A 32 -4.12 20.64 -2.67
N THR A 33 -4.46 21.22 -3.82
CA THR A 33 -5.15 22.52 -3.89
C THR A 33 -6.66 22.41 -4.12
N SER A 34 -7.14 21.23 -4.53
CA SER A 34 -8.57 21.00 -4.77
C SER A 34 -9.28 20.52 -3.50
N GLY A 35 -10.59 20.34 -3.59
CA GLY A 35 -11.39 19.71 -2.54
C GLY A 35 -12.25 20.66 -1.72
N VAL A 36 -13.13 20.07 -0.93
CA VAL A 36 -14.02 20.76 0.01
C VAL A 36 -13.71 20.29 1.43
N PRO A 37 -13.88 21.12 2.46
CA PRO A 37 -13.77 20.66 3.84
C PRO A 37 -14.69 19.47 4.11
N VAL A 38 -14.21 18.46 4.82
CA VAL A 38 -15.00 17.24 5.13
C VAL A 38 -16.24 17.52 5.98
N ASP A 39 -16.24 18.63 6.72
CA ASP A 39 -17.34 19.04 7.61
C ASP A 39 -18.38 19.92 6.89
N GLU A 40 -18.15 20.29 5.63
CA GLU A 40 -19.12 21.05 4.86
C GLU A 40 -20.28 20.13 4.40
N PRO A 41 -21.55 20.58 4.53
CA PRO A 41 -22.72 19.84 4.04
C PRO A 41 -22.73 19.60 2.52
N MET A 42 -21.75 20.15 1.79
CA MET A 42 -21.66 20.22 0.33
C MET A 42 -21.15 18.95 -0.35
N VAL A 43 -20.71 17.92 0.37
CA VAL A 43 -20.51 16.61 -0.25
C VAL A 43 -21.89 16.05 -0.60
N SER A 44 -22.24 16.25 -1.87
CA SER A 44 -23.58 16.54 -2.38
C SER A 44 -24.55 15.37 -2.24
N ASP A 45 -25.85 15.68 -2.39
CA ASP A 45 -26.94 14.70 -2.52
C ASP A 45 -26.74 13.67 -3.66
N GLU A 46 -25.69 13.80 -4.47
CA GLU A 46 -25.37 12.93 -5.61
C GLU A 46 -24.68 11.62 -5.20
N ASP A 47 -23.98 11.57 -4.06
CA ASP A 47 -23.41 10.32 -3.52
C ASP A 47 -23.67 10.16 -2.01
N PRO A 48 -24.82 9.58 -1.63
CA PRO A 48 -25.16 9.30 -0.25
C PRO A 48 -24.17 8.38 0.48
N GLY A 49 -23.45 7.53 -0.25
CA GLY A 49 -22.48 6.58 0.29
C GLY A 49 -21.21 7.29 0.74
N VAL A 50 -20.66 8.18 -0.10
CA VAL A 50 -19.52 9.03 0.25
C VAL A 50 -19.87 9.87 1.48
N ARG A 51 -21.03 10.53 1.45
CA ARG A 51 -21.49 11.36 2.58
C ARG A 51 -21.54 10.53 3.87
N ARG A 52 -22.12 9.32 3.83
CA ARG A 52 -22.19 8.42 4.99
C ARG A 52 -20.79 8.12 5.55
N LEU A 53 -19.82 7.75 4.71
CA LEU A 53 -18.47 7.42 5.16
C LEU A 53 -17.73 8.64 5.74
N LEU A 54 -17.84 9.81 5.10
CA LEU A 54 -17.26 11.04 5.62
C LEU A 54 -17.85 11.45 6.98
N TRP A 55 -19.16 11.24 7.21
CA TRP A 55 -19.77 11.47 8.52
C TRP A 55 -19.19 10.56 9.62
N GLU A 56 -18.79 9.34 9.28
CA GLU A 56 -18.15 8.42 10.23
C GLU A 56 -16.76 8.87 10.65
N LEU A 57 -16.08 9.73 9.89
CA LEU A 57 -14.75 10.26 10.23
C LEU A 57 -14.70 10.86 11.64
N HIS A 58 -15.74 11.58 12.05
CA HIS A 58 -15.84 12.16 13.39
C HIS A 58 -15.89 11.10 14.50
N ARG A 59 -16.61 10.00 14.26
CA ARG A 59 -16.68 8.86 15.21
C ARG A 59 -15.33 8.14 15.26
N ILE A 60 -14.71 7.92 14.12
CA ILE A 60 -13.40 7.29 13.99
C ILE A 60 -12.33 8.12 14.73
N ARG A 61 -12.27 9.44 14.52
CA ARG A 61 -11.34 10.35 15.21
C ARG A 61 -11.48 10.29 16.74
N ARG A 62 -12.71 10.35 17.26
CA ARG A 62 -12.94 10.20 18.72
C ARG A 62 -12.51 8.83 19.24
N PHE A 63 -12.71 7.78 18.45
CA PHE A 63 -12.26 6.44 18.82
C PHE A 63 -10.73 6.37 18.86
N ILE A 64 -10.03 6.90 17.86
CA ILE A 64 -8.56 7.00 17.79
C ILE A 64 -8.00 7.69 19.03
N GLU A 65 -8.54 8.87 19.38
CA GLU A 65 -8.14 9.61 20.59
C GLU A 65 -8.34 8.77 21.85
N SER A 66 -9.47 8.04 21.95
CA SER A 66 -9.76 7.16 23.08
C SER A 66 -8.80 5.96 23.22
N ARG A 67 -8.04 5.62 22.17
CA ARG A 67 -7.01 4.57 22.18
C ARG A 67 -5.59 5.15 22.33
N GLY A 68 -5.44 6.45 22.58
CA GLY A 68 -4.16 7.10 22.84
C GLY A 68 -3.31 7.36 21.60
N LEU A 69 -3.96 7.38 20.43
CA LEU A 69 -3.39 7.81 19.15
C LEU A 69 -3.72 9.29 18.91
N GLU A 70 -2.80 9.99 18.27
CA GLU A 70 -2.98 11.38 17.85
C GLU A 70 -3.82 11.43 16.56
N PRO A 71 -4.78 12.36 16.46
CA PRO A 71 -5.50 12.56 15.22
C PRO A 71 -4.55 13.09 14.15
N THR A 72 -4.61 12.51 12.96
CA THR A 72 -3.85 13.02 11.81
C THR A 72 -4.32 14.42 11.40
N ARG A 73 -3.37 15.27 10.99
CA ARG A 73 -3.66 16.57 10.33
C ARG A 73 -4.17 16.38 8.91
N SER A 74 -3.94 15.21 8.31
CA SER A 74 -4.53 14.80 7.04
C SER A 74 -6.05 14.58 7.19
N PHE A 75 -6.72 14.39 6.05
CA PHE A 75 -8.15 14.07 5.97
C PHE A 75 -9.07 15.20 6.47
N GLN A 76 -8.63 16.46 6.36
CA GLN A 76 -9.49 17.63 6.58
C GLN A 76 -10.31 18.03 5.35
N ARG A 77 -9.91 17.53 4.17
CA ARG A 77 -10.52 17.87 2.88
C ARG A 77 -10.90 16.61 2.14
N PHE A 78 -11.96 16.70 1.35
CA PHE A 78 -12.41 15.66 0.43
C PHE A 78 -12.19 16.11 -1.02
N VAL A 79 -11.64 15.24 -1.85
CA VAL A 79 -11.42 15.47 -3.28
C VAL A 79 -12.09 14.36 -4.08
N GLU A 80 -13.03 14.75 -4.94
CA GLU A 80 -13.63 13.84 -5.90
C GLU A 80 -12.63 13.52 -7.02
N ILE A 81 -12.37 12.24 -7.24
CA ILE A 81 -11.50 11.72 -8.29
C ILE A 81 -12.35 11.11 -9.39
N GLN A 82 -12.12 11.56 -10.61
CA GLN A 82 -12.78 10.99 -11.78
C GLN A 82 -12.15 9.63 -12.13
N GLY A 83 -12.92 8.56 -11.96
CA GLY A 83 -12.54 7.20 -12.33
C GLY A 83 -12.07 6.33 -11.15
N PRO A 84 -11.59 5.10 -11.43
CA PRO A 84 -11.42 4.07 -10.40
C PRO A 84 -10.10 4.14 -9.62
N ALA A 85 -9.20 5.07 -9.96
CA ALA A 85 -7.89 5.20 -9.33
C ALA A 85 -7.40 6.65 -9.42
N VAL A 86 -6.69 7.10 -8.37
CA VAL A 86 -6.06 8.44 -8.37
C VAL A 86 -4.78 8.46 -9.20
N VAL A 87 -4.01 7.37 -9.16
CA VAL A 87 -2.82 7.17 -9.99
C VAL A 87 -2.72 5.73 -10.49
N TRP A 88 -2.04 5.56 -11.60
CA TRP A 88 -1.74 4.29 -12.25
C TRP A 88 -0.25 4.01 -12.10
N VAL A 89 0.06 2.99 -11.30
CA VAL A 89 1.42 2.61 -10.94
C VAL A 89 1.92 1.56 -11.92
N VAL A 90 3.04 1.87 -12.58
CA VAL A 90 3.78 1.01 -13.48
C VAL A 90 4.95 0.38 -12.74
N SER A 91 5.07 -0.94 -12.88
CA SER A 91 6.20 -1.72 -12.39
C SER A 91 6.74 -2.60 -13.50
N GLY A 92 8.03 -2.90 -13.46
CA GLY A 92 8.70 -3.81 -14.39
C GLY A 92 9.41 -4.93 -13.64
N SER A 93 9.56 -6.08 -14.28
CA SER A 93 10.41 -7.18 -13.76
C SER A 93 11.08 -7.93 -14.89
N GLU A 94 12.24 -8.51 -14.61
CA GLU A 94 12.86 -9.45 -15.54
C GLU A 94 11.93 -10.67 -15.77
N PRO A 95 11.91 -11.27 -16.98
CA PRO A 95 11.02 -12.40 -17.28
C PRO A 95 11.37 -13.68 -16.51
N LEU A 96 12.64 -13.90 -16.17
CA LEU A 96 13.14 -15.13 -15.53
C LEU A 96 13.91 -14.85 -14.23
N ALA A 97 13.63 -13.72 -13.59
CA ALA A 97 14.10 -13.37 -12.25
C ALA A 97 13.08 -12.44 -11.58
N LEU A 98 12.94 -12.49 -10.25
CA LEU A 98 12.09 -11.56 -9.51
C LEU A 98 12.87 -10.29 -9.16
N VAL A 99 13.45 -9.66 -10.18
CA VAL A 99 14.24 -8.43 -10.06
C VAL A 99 13.43 -7.27 -10.64
N PRO A 100 13.06 -6.26 -9.83
CA PRO A 100 12.27 -5.14 -10.32
C PRO A 100 13.09 -4.22 -11.24
N LYS A 101 12.42 -3.61 -12.21
CA LYS A 101 12.96 -2.45 -12.94
C LYS A 101 13.17 -1.31 -11.95
N VAL A 102 14.37 -0.73 -11.99
CA VAL A 102 14.69 0.49 -11.23
C VAL A 102 14.67 1.69 -12.17
N TRP A 103 14.00 2.76 -11.76
CA TRP A 103 14.05 4.07 -12.41
C TRP A 103 14.82 5.03 -11.51
N SER A 104 15.82 5.71 -12.06
CA SER A 104 16.67 6.65 -11.33
C SER A 104 16.43 8.07 -11.81
N PHE A 105 16.16 8.96 -10.86
CA PHE A 105 15.92 10.37 -11.08
C PHE A 105 16.99 11.18 -10.35
N PRO A 106 17.63 12.19 -10.99
CA PRO A 106 18.78 12.88 -10.41
C PRO A 106 18.54 13.57 -9.05
N ILE A 107 17.30 13.99 -8.77
CA ILE A 107 16.94 14.77 -7.58
C ILE A 107 16.31 13.90 -6.50
N VAL A 108 15.37 13.03 -6.88
CA VAL A 108 14.52 12.29 -5.93
C VAL A 108 15.00 10.85 -5.69
N GLY A 109 16.08 10.41 -6.34
CA GLY A 109 16.66 9.09 -6.15
C GLY A 109 16.07 8.03 -7.07
N SER A 110 16.13 6.77 -6.63
CA SER A 110 15.75 5.60 -7.42
C SER A 110 14.54 4.88 -6.82
N PHE A 111 13.63 4.45 -7.69
CA PHE A 111 12.39 3.77 -7.31
C PHE A 111 12.17 2.52 -8.15
N THR A 112 11.44 1.56 -7.59
CA THR A 112 11.05 0.30 -8.26
C THR A 112 9.68 0.39 -8.96
N TYR A 113 9.12 1.60 -9.05
CA TYR A 113 7.87 1.90 -9.74
C TYR A 113 7.86 3.33 -10.29
N ARG A 114 6.92 3.58 -11.20
CA ARG A 114 6.53 4.92 -11.68
C ARG A 114 5.03 5.10 -11.58
N ALA A 115 4.55 6.32 -11.39
CA ALA A 115 3.13 6.60 -11.25
C ALA A 115 2.68 7.64 -12.29
N TRP A 116 1.52 7.40 -12.87
CA TRP A 116 0.91 8.26 -13.88
C TRP A 116 -0.49 8.67 -13.44
N PHE A 117 -0.90 9.88 -13.77
CA PHE A 117 -2.29 10.31 -13.54
C PHE A 117 -3.19 9.88 -14.70
N ASP A 118 -2.64 9.75 -15.91
CA ASP A 118 -3.33 9.22 -17.07
C ASP A 118 -3.09 7.70 -17.22
N ARG A 119 -4.18 6.94 -17.36
CA ARG A 119 -4.12 5.47 -17.50
C ARG A 119 -3.46 5.04 -18.81
N ALA A 120 -3.76 5.73 -19.91
CA ALA A 120 -3.26 5.34 -21.22
C ALA A 120 -1.75 5.61 -21.34
N ASP A 121 -1.24 6.65 -20.69
CA ASP A 121 0.20 6.85 -20.51
C ASP A 121 0.83 5.73 -19.69
N ALA A 122 0.21 5.30 -18.58
CA ALA A 122 0.70 4.18 -17.78
C ALA A 122 0.77 2.86 -18.56
N GLU A 123 -0.27 2.56 -19.34
CA GLU A 123 -0.33 1.37 -20.19
C GLU A 123 0.72 1.42 -21.31
N ARG A 124 0.93 2.59 -21.93
CA ARG A 124 2.01 2.79 -22.91
C ARG A 124 3.40 2.61 -22.28
N ASP A 125 3.59 3.13 -21.07
CA ASP A 125 4.85 2.99 -20.33
C ASP A 125 5.13 1.51 -20.00
N ALA A 126 4.13 0.79 -19.49
CA ALA A 126 4.26 -0.64 -19.21
C ALA A 126 4.55 -1.48 -20.47
N LEU A 127 3.91 -1.17 -21.60
CA LEU A 127 4.20 -1.83 -22.89
C LEU A 127 5.61 -1.52 -23.39
N SER A 128 6.12 -0.30 -23.16
CA SER A 128 7.46 0.08 -23.60
C SER A 128 8.58 -0.72 -22.92
N LEU A 129 8.31 -1.22 -21.70
CA LEU A 129 9.24 -2.06 -20.94
C LEU A 129 9.61 -3.38 -21.65
N GLU A 130 8.73 -3.89 -22.52
CA GLU A 130 9.03 -5.09 -23.31
C GLU A 130 10.24 -4.87 -24.24
N SER A 131 10.40 -3.65 -24.76
CA SER A 131 11.54 -3.28 -25.61
C SER A 131 12.86 -3.20 -24.84
N GLU A 132 12.79 -3.03 -23.52
CA GLU A 132 13.91 -3.05 -22.58
C GLU A 132 14.18 -4.46 -22.02
N GLY A 133 13.38 -5.47 -22.40
CA GLY A 133 13.52 -6.84 -21.91
C GLY A 133 12.83 -7.11 -20.56
N PHE A 134 11.94 -6.23 -20.12
CA PHE A 134 11.16 -6.39 -18.90
C PHE A 134 9.70 -6.75 -19.21
N GLU A 135 9.05 -7.44 -18.29
CA GLU A 135 7.58 -7.55 -18.27
C GLU A 135 7.00 -6.34 -17.54
N GLY A 136 6.05 -5.65 -18.17
CA GLY A 136 5.34 -4.53 -17.55
C GLY A 136 4.09 -4.97 -16.80
N TRP A 137 3.73 -4.20 -15.77
CA TRP A 137 2.44 -4.31 -15.09
C TRP A 137 1.92 -2.93 -14.69
N VAL A 138 0.61 -2.73 -14.80
CA VAL A 138 -0.10 -1.50 -14.39
C VAL A 138 -1.11 -1.83 -13.30
N ARG A 139 -1.11 -1.05 -12.22
CA ARG A 139 -2.12 -1.15 -11.16
C ARG A 139 -2.64 0.24 -10.79
N GLY A 140 -3.96 0.37 -10.64
CA GLY A 140 -4.54 1.56 -10.02
C GLY A 140 -4.25 1.59 -8.51
N ALA A 141 -3.86 2.76 -8.01
CA ALA A 141 -3.83 3.05 -6.58
C ALA A 141 -5.06 3.92 -6.23
N SER A 142 -5.74 3.55 -5.14
CA SER A 142 -6.89 4.27 -4.58
C SER A 142 -6.47 5.44 -3.68
N ALA A 143 -5.30 5.34 -3.06
CA ALA A 143 -4.74 6.38 -2.21
C ALA A 143 -3.52 7.04 -2.87
N TYR A 144 -3.33 8.31 -2.56
CA TYR A 144 -2.14 9.08 -2.90
C TYR A 144 -1.67 9.76 -1.63
N SER A 145 -0.42 9.50 -1.23
CA SER A 145 0.19 10.15 -0.08
C SER A 145 1.36 11.03 -0.52
N THR A 146 1.48 12.17 0.12
CA THR A 146 2.65 13.04 0.01
C THR A 146 3.75 12.68 1.00
N LEU A 147 3.73 11.46 1.57
CA LEU A 147 4.73 10.94 2.50
C LEU A 147 4.91 11.84 3.75
N GLY A 148 3.82 12.47 4.19
CA GLY A 148 3.79 13.34 5.36
C GLY A 148 4.29 14.78 5.13
N PHE A 149 4.64 15.18 3.91
CA PHE A 149 5.03 16.57 3.61
C PHE A 149 3.83 17.52 3.60
N PHE A 150 2.63 17.04 3.29
CA PHE A 150 1.41 17.82 3.28
C PHE A 150 0.25 17.09 4.00
N ASP A 151 -0.79 17.84 4.32
CA ASP A 151 -2.02 17.30 4.89
C ASP A 151 -2.85 16.66 3.75
N ASP A 152 -2.68 15.34 3.55
CA ASP A 152 -3.29 14.60 2.44
C ASP A 152 -4.83 14.59 2.55
N PRO A 153 -5.59 14.84 1.45
CA PRO A 153 -7.06 14.80 1.49
C PRO A 153 -7.60 13.37 1.45
N ILE A 154 -8.87 13.19 1.84
CA ILE A 154 -9.64 11.99 1.52
C ILE A 154 -10.00 12.06 0.03
N LEU A 155 -9.75 10.98 -0.70
CA LEU A 155 -10.12 10.86 -2.10
C LEU A 155 -11.35 9.97 -2.25
N SER A 156 -12.24 10.26 -3.21
CA SER A 156 -13.40 9.39 -3.47
C SER A 156 -12.98 7.95 -3.82
N THR A 157 -11.83 7.77 -4.47
CA THR A 157 -11.26 6.44 -4.77
C THR A 157 -10.80 5.65 -3.54
N MET A 158 -10.66 6.28 -2.37
CA MET A 158 -10.38 5.59 -1.10
C MET A 158 -11.65 5.03 -0.44
N LEU A 159 -12.83 5.45 -0.92
CA LEU A 159 -14.11 5.14 -0.33
C LEU A 159 -14.80 4.04 -1.15
N ASP A 160 -14.91 2.84 -0.58
CA ASP A 160 -15.79 1.82 -1.11
C ASP A 160 -17.20 2.03 -0.54
N THR A 161 -18.07 2.68 -1.32
CA THR A 161 -19.43 3.03 -0.90
C THR A 161 -20.43 1.89 -1.08
N GLU A 162 -20.07 0.86 -1.85
CA GLU A 162 -20.94 -0.23 -2.27
C GLU A 162 -20.77 -1.47 -1.38
N SER A 163 -19.55 -1.74 -0.90
CA SER A 163 -19.26 -2.87 -0.02
C SER A 163 -19.62 -2.61 1.44
N LEU A 164 -20.13 -3.64 2.12
CA LEU A 164 -20.28 -3.63 3.57
C LEU A 164 -18.94 -3.52 4.32
N SER A 165 -17.82 -3.90 3.70
CA SER A 165 -16.48 -3.73 4.30
C SER A 165 -15.98 -2.29 4.20
N GLY A 166 -16.56 -1.45 3.34
CA GLY A 166 -16.00 -0.15 2.98
C GLY A 166 -15.86 0.82 4.16
N LEU A 167 -16.74 0.72 5.16
CA LEU A 167 -16.57 1.46 6.42
C LEU A 167 -15.35 0.97 7.22
N GLY A 168 -15.12 -0.34 7.27
CA GLY A 168 -13.94 -0.92 7.90
C GLY A 168 -12.67 -0.52 7.17
N ASP A 169 -12.69 -0.58 5.84
CA ASP A 169 -11.57 -0.17 4.98
C ASP A 169 -11.23 1.33 5.18
N PHE A 170 -12.26 2.19 5.21
CA PHE A 170 -12.08 3.62 5.49
C PHE A 170 -11.55 3.88 6.91
N ALA A 171 -12.12 3.23 7.92
CA ALA A 171 -11.65 3.35 9.30
C ALA A 171 -10.19 2.89 9.44
N ASN A 172 -9.81 1.79 8.78
CA ASN A 172 -8.45 1.27 8.78
C ASN A 172 -7.46 2.30 8.24
N VAL A 173 -7.75 2.94 7.10
CA VAL A 173 -6.87 3.98 6.54
C VAL A 173 -6.75 5.19 7.49
N VAL A 174 -7.85 5.66 8.06
CA VAL A 174 -7.81 6.81 9.00
C VAL A 174 -7.00 6.48 10.26
N ILE A 175 -7.13 5.24 10.77
CA ILE A 175 -6.35 4.77 11.91
C ILE A 175 -4.87 4.61 11.53
N HIS A 176 -4.55 4.03 10.36
CA HIS A 176 -3.17 3.86 9.86
C HIS A 176 -2.42 5.19 9.85
N GLU A 177 -3.00 6.24 9.27
CA GLU A 177 -2.39 7.58 9.26
C GLU A 177 -2.26 8.19 10.66
N SER A 178 -3.20 7.89 11.56
CA SER A 178 -3.12 8.36 12.95
C SER A 178 -2.02 7.62 13.72
N VAL A 179 -1.70 6.38 13.35
CA VAL A 179 -0.52 5.68 13.90
C VAL A 179 0.76 6.36 13.43
N HIS A 180 0.89 6.71 12.15
CA HIS A 180 2.04 7.49 11.67
C HIS A 180 2.17 8.84 12.37
N ALA A 181 1.06 9.52 12.64
CA ALA A 181 1.06 10.77 13.41
C ALA A 181 1.53 10.55 14.86
N THR A 182 1.30 9.36 15.43
CA THR A 182 1.62 9.05 16.84
C THR A 182 3.02 8.46 17.02
N ILE A 183 3.44 7.57 16.11
CA ILE A 183 4.66 6.75 16.21
C ILE A 183 5.33 6.76 14.84
N TYR A 184 6.55 7.28 14.82
CA TYR A 184 7.40 7.28 13.64
C TYR A 184 8.85 7.08 14.06
N VAL A 185 9.49 6.07 13.50
CA VAL A 185 10.92 5.77 13.71
C VAL A 185 11.69 6.21 12.48
N GLU A 186 12.56 7.19 12.65
CA GLU A 186 13.35 7.76 11.55
C GLU A 186 14.19 6.69 10.85
N GLY A 187 14.14 6.69 9.51
CA GLY A 187 14.89 5.74 8.67
C GLY A 187 14.35 4.31 8.66
N GLN A 188 13.23 4.01 9.33
CA GLN A 188 12.70 2.64 9.46
C GLN A 188 11.33 2.47 8.80
N SER A 189 11.25 2.69 7.48
CA SER A 189 10.01 2.61 6.71
C SER A 189 9.29 1.26 6.86
N ALA A 190 10.01 0.14 6.81
CA ALA A 190 9.41 -1.20 6.94
C ALA A 190 8.70 -1.37 8.29
N PHE A 191 9.32 -0.91 9.38
CA PHE A 191 8.72 -0.91 10.71
C PHE A 191 7.51 0.02 10.79
N ASN A 192 7.66 1.28 10.34
CA ASN A 192 6.61 2.29 10.41
C ASN A 192 5.33 1.83 9.69
N GLU A 193 5.46 1.33 8.46
CA GLU A 193 4.31 0.82 7.69
C GLU A 193 3.70 -0.42 8.35
N SER A 194 4.54 -1.36 8.79
CA SER A 194 4.06 -2.59 9.41
C SER A 194 3.33 -2.32 10.73
N LEU A 195 3.84 -1.40 11.55
CA LEU A 195 3.20 -0.99 12.80
C LEU A 195 1.87 -0.29 12.53
N ALA A 196 1.84 0.65 11.60
CA ALA A 196 0.63 1.38 11.23
C ALA A 196 -0.46 0.43 10.72
N SER A 197 -0.12 -0.48 9.80
CA SER A 197 -1.07 -1.48 9.29
C SER A 197 -1.54 -2.44 10.38
N PHE A 198 -0.63 -2.97 11.21
CA PHE A 198 -0.99 -3.89 12.28
C PHE A 198 -1.94 -3.25 13.31
N VAL A 199 -1.61 -2.04 13.77
CA VAL A 199 -2.45 -1.31 14.73
C VAL A 199 -3.79 -0.94 14.10
N ALA A 200 -3.81 -0.50 12.84
CA ALA A 200 -5.04 -0.23 12.12
C ALA A 200 -5.94 -1.47 12.00
N ASP A 201 -5.39 -2.64 11.68
CA ASP A 201 -6.16 -3.88 11.55
C ASP A 201 -6.84 -4.26 12.88
N VAL A 202 -6.08 -4.19 13.98
CA VAL A 202 -6.57 -4.48 15.34
C VAL A 202 -7.64 -3.48 15.76
N LEU A 203 -7.39 -2.19 15.58
CA LEU A 203 -8.27 -1.12 16.04
C LEU A 203 -9.52 -0.97 15.16
N THR A 204 -9.47 -1.31 13.87
CA THR A 204 -10.66 -1.33 13.02
C THR A 204 -11.66 -2.39 13.48
N ASP A 205 -11.20 -3.62 13.77
CA ASP A 205 -12.10 -4.65 14.30
C ASP A 205 -12.70 -4.23 15.65
N GLU A 206 -11.89 -3.62 16.52
CA GLU A 206 -12.35 -3.08 17.80
C GLU A 206 -13.36 -1.93 17.62
N TYR A 207 -13.09 -0.99 16.72
CA TYR A 207 -13.98 0.13 16.39
C TYR A 207 -15.35 -0.36 15.95
N LEU A 208 -15.38 -1.30 14.99
CA LEU A 208 -16.62 -1.85 14.46
C LEU A 208 -17.39 -2.61 15.56
N ALA A 209 -16.69 -3.39 16.39
CA ALA A 209 -17.29 -4.11 17.51
C ALA A 209 -17.92 -3.18 18.56
N ARG A 210 -17.25 -2.06 18.90
CA ARG A 210 -17.73 -1.10 19.90
C ARG A 210 -18.86 -0.22 19.37
N THR A 211 -18.81 0.14 18.09
CA THR A 211 -19.74 1.10 17.49
C THR A 211 -21.02 0.44 16.99
N PHE A 212 -20.91 -0.72 16.35
CA PHE A 212 -22.03 -1.42 15.71
C PHE A 212 -22.40 -2.74 16.41
N GLY A 213 -21.58 -3.19 17.35
CA GLY A 213 -21.78 -4.44 18.07
C GLY A 213 -20.95 -5.60 17.49
N ARG A 214 -20.66 -6.60 18.33
CA ARG A 214 -19.77 -7.72 18.00
C ARG A 214 -20.25 -8.60 16.83
N GLY A 215 -21.56 -8.67 16.62
CA GLY A 215 -22.19 -9.45 15.53
C GLY A 215 -22.71 -8.60 14.38
N SER A 216 -22.24 -7.35 14.24
CA SER A 216 -22.67 -6.47 13.16
C SER A 216 -22.24 -6.99 11.78
N PRO A 217 -23.07 -6.80 10.73
CA PRO A 217 -22.70 -7.12 9.36
C PRO A 217 -21.43 -6.41 8.89
N GLU A 218 -21.21 -5.15 9.31
CA GLU A 218 -20.02 -4.36 8.99
C GLU A 218 -18.74 -5.03 9.51
N ARG A 219 -18.75 -5.46 10.78
CA ARG A 219 -17.61 -6.20 11.36
C ARG A 219 -17.42 -7.55 10.68
N GLY A 220 -18.50 -8.27 10.40
CA GLY A 220 -18.43 -9.54 9.67
C GLY A 220 -17.79 -9.37 8.29
N ALA A 221 -18.22 -8.37 7.53
CA ALA A 221 -17.68 -8.06 6.21
C ALA A 221 -16.19 -7.67 6.26
N TRP A 222 -15.78 -6.86 7.25
CA TRP A 222 -14.37 -6.55 7.53
C TRP A 222 -13.54 -7.81 7.80
N GLN A 223 -13.99 -8.66 8.72
CA GLN A 223 -13.29 -9.90 9.05
C GLN A 223 -13.19 -10.85 7.87
N ASP A 224 -14.23 -10.92 7.03
CA ASP A 224 -14.23 -11.71 5.81
C ASP A 224 -13.24 -11.17 4.78
N ALA A 225 -13.15 -9.84 4.65
CA ALA A 225 -12.16 -9.16 3.81
C ALA A 225 -10.74 -9.45 4.31
N GLU A 226 -10.50 -9.36 5.61
CA GLU A 226 -9.20 -9.68 6.23
C GLU A 226 -8.79 -11.15 5.99
N ARG A 227 -9.73 -12.10 6.13
CA ARG A 227 -9.44 -13.51 5.81
C ARG A 227 -9.09 -13.70 4.33
N ARG A 228 -9.78 -13.00 3.42
CA ARG A 228 -9.44 -13.02 1.98
C ARG A 228 -8.09 -12.36 1.70
N ARG A 229 -7.74 -11.27 2.41
CA ARG A 229 -6.44 -10.60 2.31
C ARG A 229 -5.32 -11.54 2.76
N ALA A 230 -5.47 -12.19 3.91
CA ALA A 230 -4.50 -13.16 4.42
C ALA A 230 -4.26 -14.33 3.44
N LEU A 231 -5.33 -14.95 2.93
CA LEU A 231 -5.22 -16.03 1.94
C LEU A 231 -4.54 -15.56 0.63
N ARG A 232 -4.81 -14.32 0.22
CA ARG A 232 -4.16 -13.74 -0.98
C ARG A 232 -2.66 -13.57 -0.75
N ILE A 233 -2.26 -13.03 0.40
CA ILE A 233 -0.85 -12.84 0.76
C ILE A 233 -0.13 -14.19 0.81
N GLU A 234 -0.72 -15.20 1.45
CA GLU A 234 -0.17 -16.56 1.52
C GLU A 234 0.10 -17.13 0.12
N ARG A 235 -0.88 -17.05 -0.79
CA ARG A 235 -0.78 -17.56 -2.16
C ARG A 235 0.30 -16.83 -2.96
N LEU A 236 0.36 -15.50 -2.86
CA LEU A 236 1.39 -14.70 -3.51
C LEU A 236 2.79 -15.04 -2.96
N GLY A 237 2.92 -15.21 -1.65
CA GLY A 237 4.16 -15.61 -1.00
C GLY A 237 4.64 -17.00 -1.45
N ALA A 238 3.73 -17.97 -1.52
CA ALA A 238 4.03 -19.31 -2.00
C ALA A 238 4.53 -19.30 -3.45
N ALA A 239 3.84 -18.57 -4.33
CA ALA A 239 4.25 -18.43 -5.73
C ALA A 239 5.60 -17.71 -5.88
N TYR A 240 5.87 -16.69 -5.07
CA TYR A 240 7.16 -16.00 -5.04
C TYR A 240 8.29 -16.99 -4.71
N GLN A 241 8.15 -17.75 -3.63
CA GLN A 241 9.16 -18.73 -3.21
C GLN A 241 9.36 -19.84 -4.26
N GLU A 242 8.29 -20.23 -4.95
CA GLU A 242 8.35 -21.22 -6.01
C GLU A 242 9.09 -20.69 -7.24
N LEU A 243 8.77 -19.49 -7.68
CA LEU A 243 9.45 -18.84 -8.80
C LEU A 243 10.91 -18.55 -8.51
N GLU A 244 11.27 -18.13 -7.29
CA GLU A 244 12.68 -18.01 -6.86
C GLU A 244 13.46 -19.32 -7.05
N ARG A 245 12.88 -20.45 -6.64
CA ARG A 245 13.49 -21.78 -6.84
C ARG A 245 13.61 -22.14 -8.33
N VAL A 246 12.60 -21.81 -9.14
CA VAL A 246 12.63 -22.04 -10.60
C VAL A 246 13.75 -21.22 -11.25
N TYR A 247 13.82 -19.93 -10.92
CA TYR A 247 14.75 -18.98 -11.53
C TYR A 247 16.20 -19.20 -11.11
N SER A 248 16.44 -19.63 -9.86
CA SER A 248 17.78 -20.00 -9.38
C SER A 248 18.27 -21.38 -9.85
N SER A 249 17.40 -22.21 -10.44
CA SER A 249 17.78 -23.54 -10.93
C SER A 249 18.72 -23.50 -12.15
N THR A 250 19.42 -24.61 -12.40
CA THR A 250 20.26 -24.82 -13.60
C THR A 250 19.46 -25.23 -14.84
N SER A 251 18.13 -25.19 -14.78
CA SER A 251 17.24 -25.53 -15.90
C SER A 251 17.43 -24.59 -17.09
N SER A 252 17.12 -25.09 -18.30
CA SER A 252 17.10 -24.25 -19.50
C SER A 252 16.05 -23.13 -19.39
N ALA A 253 16.23 -22.05 -20.16
CA ALA A 253 15.29 -20.94 -20.21
C ALA A 253 13.86 -21.41 -20.57
N ASP A 254 13.72 -22.30 -21.56
CA ASP A 254 12.42 -22.85 -21.97
C ASP A 254 11.73 -23.60 -20.82
N ARG A 255 12.49 -24.36 -20.03
CA ARG A 255 11.94 -25.09 -18.89
C ARG A 255 11.49 -24.13 -17.78
N LYS A 256 12.26 -23.06 -17.52
CA LYS A 256 11.90 -22.01 -16.56
C LYS A 256 10.64 -21.26 -16.99
N LEU A 257 10.50 -20.95 -18.29
CA LEU A 257 9.30 -20.32 -18.85
C LEU A 257 8.07 -21.22 -18.69
N ALA A 258 8.20 -22.53 -18.93
CA ALA A 258 7.09 -23.47 -18.76
C ALA A 258 6.65 -23.59 -17.28
N GLU A 259 7.60 -23.67 -16.34
CA GLU A 259 7.26 -23.69 -14.91
C GLU A 259 6.67 -22.36 -14.43
N LYS A 260 7.22 -21.23 -14.90
CA LYS A 260 6.65 -19.91 -14.63
C LYS A 260 5.18 -19.84 -15.05
N ALA A 261 4.86 -20.28 -16.27
CA ALA A 261 3.48 -20.30 -16.76
C ALA A 261 2.59 -21.13 -15.84
N ARG A 262 3.00 -22.34 -15.46
CA ARG A 262 2.25 -23.20 -14.54
C ARG A 262 1.96 -22.54 -13.19
N VAL A 263 2.95 -21.85 -12.61
CA VAL A 263 2.78 -21.13 -11.33
C VAL A 263 1.75 -20.00 -11.48
N PHE A 264 1.84 -19.20 -12.55
CA PHE A 264 0.88 -18.11 -12.78
C PHE A 264 -0.51 -18.60 -13.15
N ASP A 265 -0.67 -19.71 -13.89
CA ASP A 265 -1.97 -20.32 -14.17
C ASP A 265 -2.64 -20.82 -12.88
N THR A 266 -1.84 -21.35 -11.95
CA THR A 266 -2.31 -21.76 -10.62
C THR A 266 -2.77 -20.53 -9.83
N LEU A 267 -1.97 -19.45 -9.80
CA LEU A 267 -2.35 -18.20 -9.15
C LEU A 267 -3.61 -17.58 -9.77
N GLU A 268 -3.75 -17.61 -11.10
CA GLU A 268 -4.92 -17.08 -11.79
C GLU A 268 -6.19 -17.84 -11.39
N THR A 269 -6.12 -19.17 -11.30
CA THR A 269 -7.23 -20.00 -10.79
C THR A 269 -7.60 -19.64 -9.35
N GLN A 270 -6.60 -19.38 -8.50
CA GLN A 270 -6.82 -19.09 -7.09
C GLN A 270 -7.32 -17.65 -6.83
N LEU A 271 -6.85 -16.67 -7.62
CA LEU A 271 -7.08 -15.25 -7.39
C LEU A 271 -8.08 -14.62 -8.37
N GLY A 272 -8.48 -15.34 -9.42
CA GLY A 272 -9.39 -14.86 -10.46
C GLY A 272 -8.79 -13.75 -11.33
N ARG A 273 -7.46 -13.60 -11.36
CA ARG A 273 -6.76 -12.60 -12.16
C ARG A 273 -5.41 -13.11 -12.62
N ARG A 274 -5.09 -12.86 -13.88
CA ARG A 274 -3.77 -13.12 -14.44
C ARG A 274 -2.73 -12.17 -13.84
N LEU A 275 -1.59 -12.72 -13.46
CA LEU A 275 -0.45 -11.99 -12.90
C LEU A 275 0.83 -12.32 -13.69
N ASN A 276 1.87 -11.52 -13.49
CA ASN A 276 3.22 -11.74 -14.00
C ASN A 276 4.26 -11.37 -12.92
N ASN A 277 5.55 -11.44 -13.24
CA ASN A 277 6.61 -11.16 -12.26
C ASN A 277 6.52 -9.72 -11.72
N ALA A 278 6.24 -8.74 -12.59
CA ALA A 278 6.10 -7.33 -12.19
C ALA A 278 4.95 -7.13 -11.19
N ALA A 279 3.81 -7.78 -11.42
CA ALA A 279 2.69 -7.76 -10.49
C ALA A 279 3.05 -8.42 -9.16
N LEU A 280 3.75 -9.55 -9.19
CA LEU A 280 4.10 -10.32 -8.00
C LEU A 280 5.07 -9.57 -7.08
N ILE A 281 6.10 -8.92 -7.64
CA ILE A 281 7.05 -8.11 -6.86
C ILE A 281 6.35 -6.92 -6.21
N GLN A 282 5.47 -6.23 -6.94
CA GLN A 282 4.74 -5.08 -6.41
C GLN A 282 3.77 -5.45 -5.27
N LEU A 283 3.24 -6.66 -5.27
CA LEU A 283 2.25 -7.13 -4.27
C LEU A 283 2.89 -7.77 -3.02
N ARG A 284 4.22 -7.95 -2.98
CA ARG A 284 4.96 -8.60 -1.88
C ARG A 284 5.04 -7.74 -0.61
N THR A 285 4.84 -6.43 -0.70
CA THR A 285 5.44 -5.45 0.22
C THR A 285 4.81 -5.24 1.61
N TYR A 286 3.86 -6.05 2.11
CA TYR A 286 3.09 -5.63 3.30
C TYR A 286 2.70 -6.70 4.34
N ASP A 287 3.55 -7.68 4.66
CA ASP A 287 3.21 -8.63 5.75
C ASP A 287 4.34 -9.08 6.68
N ALA A 288 5.59 -8.63 6.47
CA ALA A 288 6.72 -9.10 7.28
C ALA A 288 6.58 -8.79 8.79
N GLY A 289 5.93 -7.66 9.14
CA GLY A 289 5.79 -7.24 10.53
C GLY A 289 4.59 -7.79 11.29
N ARG A 290 3.57 -8.37 10.63
CA ARG A 290 2.31 -8.73 11.29
C ARG A 290 2.49 -9.79 12.39
N ALA A 291 3.26 -10.85 12.09
CA ALA A 291 3.55 -11.92 13.04
C ALA A 291 4.38 -11.47 14.26
N PRO A 292 5.53 -10.78 14.12
CA PRO A 292 6.30 -10.33 15.28
C PRO A 292 5.54 -9.28 16.12
N LEU A 293 4.81 -8.35 15.50
CA LEU A 293 3.97 -7.38 16.23
C LEU A 293 2.80 -8.06 16.96
N GLY A 294 2.19 -9.07 16.35
CA GLY A 294 1.15 -9.90 16.97
C GLY A 294 1.65 -10.59 18.24
N ARG A 295 2.80 -11.26 18.18
CA ARG A 295 3.44 -11.90 19.34
C ARG A 295 3.75 -10.88 20.44
N TYR A 296 4.25 -9.69 20.07
CA TYR A 296 4.56 -8.64 21.04
C TYR A 296 3.29 -8.09 21.71
N LEU A 297 2.19 -7.93 20.97
CA LEU A 297 0.89 -7.55 21.53
C LEU A 297 0.37 -8.60 22.51
N GLU A 298 0.49 -9.89 22.18
CA GLU A 298 0.12 -11.00 23.07
C GLU A 298 0.93 -10.98 24.38
N GLU A 299 2.24 -10.75 24.28
CA GLU A 299 3.13 -10.59 25.45
C GLU A 299 2.69 -9.42 26.33
N CYS A 300 2.37 -8.28 25.71
CA CYS A 300 1.83 -7.12 26.41
C CYS A 300 0.44 -7.35 27.01
N SER A 301 -0.29 -8.40 26.62
CA SER A 301 -1.65 -8.82 27.02
C SER A 301 -2.80 -7.79 26.88
N VAL A 302 -2.51 -6.50 26.81
CA VAL A 302 -3.45 -5.41 26.60
C VAL A 302 -2.85 -4.39 25.65
N PHE A 303 -3.68 -3.88 24.74
CA PHE A 303 -3.25 -2.97 23.69
C PHE A 303 -2.61 -1.68 24.23
N ASP A 304 -3.09 -1.13 25.35
CA ASP A 304 -2.56 0.12 25.89
C ASP A 304 -1.10 -0.03 26.36
N ARG A 305 -0.72 -1.23 26.83
CA ARG A 305 0.69 -1.55 27.15
C ARG A 305 1.52 -1.71 25.90
N PHE A 306 0.98 -2.41 24.89
CA PHE A 306 1.61 -2.53 23.58
C PHE A 306 1.91 -1.17 22.96
N LEU A 307 0.92 -0.28 22.90
CA LEU A 307 1.09 1.04 22.30
C LEU A 307 2.12 1.87 23.08
N ALA A 308 2.11 1.83 24.42
CA ALA A 308 3.09 2.54 25.24
C ALA A 308 4.53 1.98 25.06
N ALA A 309 4.65 0.68 24.75
CA ALA A 309 5.93 0.08 24.41
C ALA A 309 6.40 0.52 23.01
N MET A 310 5.53 0.45 21.99
CA MET A 310 5.88 0.86 20.62
C MET A 310 6.30 2.33 20.52
N LYS A 311 5.73 3.23 21.35
CA LYS A 311 6.17 4.64 21.45
C LYS A 311 7.63 4.82 21.89
N ARG A 312 8.28 3.78 22.43
CA ARG A 312 9.68 3.81 22.90
C ARG A 312 10.65 3.11 21.96
N VAL A 313 10.16 2.49 20.88
CA VAL A 313 11.02 1.90 19.87
C VAL A 313 11.69 3.03 19.09
N GLY A 314 13.01 3.15 19.19
CA GLY A 314 13.83 4.09 18.43
C GLY A 314 14.79 3.40 17.43
N PRO A 315 15.49 4.19 16.58
CA PRO A 315 16.43 3.68 15.57
C PRO A 315 17.55 2.78 16.12
N GLU A 316 17.91 2.94 17.40
CA GLU A 316 18.92 2.14 18.10
C GLU A 316 18.57 0.65 18.25
N HIS A 317 17.30 0.28 18.02
CA HIS A 317 16.85 -1.10 18.04
C HIS A 317 16.95 -1.79 16.68
N PHE A 318 17.48 -1.13 15.66
CA PHE A 318 17.60 -1.68 14.30
C PHE A 318 19.07 -1.85 13.92
N ALA A 319 19.38 -2.83 13.06
CA ALA A 319 20.76 -3.09 12.64
C ALA A 319 21.34 -1.95 11.76
N GLY A 320 20.47 -1.19 11.10
CA GLY A 320 20.82 -0.04 10.29
C GLY A 320 19.58 0.63 9.70
N PRO A 321 19.74 1.69 8.89
CA PRO A 321 18.63 2.31 8.17
C PRO A 321 17.93 1.32 7.23
N HIS A 322 16.62 1.41 7.15
CA HIS A 322 15.76 0.55 6.31
C HIS A 322 15.88 -0.94 6.64
N ASP A 323 16.06 -1.28 7.91
CA ASP A 323 16.06 -2.67 8.35
C ASP A 323 14.65 -3.27 8.20
N GLU A 324 14.57 -4.43 7.55
CA GLU A 324 13.31 -5.13 7.29
C GLU A 324 12.99 -6.19 8.36
N ASP A 325 13.95 -6.52 9.25
CA ASP A 325 13.76 -7.53 10.30
C ASP A 325 13.16 -6.94 11.58
N ILE A 326 11.84 -6.73 11.54
CA ILE A 326 11.05 -6.22 12.67
C ILE A 326 11.11 -7.16 13.87
N GLY A 327 11.27 -8.48 13.63
CA GLY A 327 11.39 -9.47 14.71
C GLY A 327 12.65 -9.25 15.52
N ALA A 328 13.79 -9.16 14.85
CA ALA A 328 15.08 -8.87 15.49
C ALA A 328 15.06 -7.51 16.21
N ALA A 329 14.43 -6.51 15.62
CA ALA A 329 14.31 -5.19 16.25
C ALA A 329 13.52 -5.23 17.57
N LEU A 330 12.41 -5.96 17.60
CA LEU A 330 11.60 -6.12 18.81
C LEU A 330 12.30 -6.99 19.87
N GLU A 331 13.08 -7.99 19.45
CA GLU A 331 13.92 -8.78 20.37
C GLU A 331 15.02 -7.92 21.01
N LEU A 332 15.64 -7.02 20.24
CA LEU A 332 16.64 -6.08 20.75
C LEU A 332 16.02 -5.01 21.65
N PHE A 333 14.82 -4.51 21.32
CA PHE A 333 14.04 -3.62 22.18
C PHE A 333 13.69 -4.26 23.53
N GLY A 334 13.47 -5.57 23.52
CA GLY A 334 13.25 -6.37 24.72
C GLY A 334 11.78 -6.50 25.11
N PRO A 335 11.52 -7.26 26.18
CA PRO A 335 10.18 -7.70 26.53
C PRO A 335 9.26 -6.55 26.92
N CYS A 336 7.96 -6.78 26.79
CA CYS A 336 6.94 -5.83 27.21
C CYS A 336 6.97 -5.72 28.74
N GLN A 337 7.60 -4.66 29.26
CA GLN A 337 7.83 -4.52 30.70
C GLN A 337 6.51 -4.55 31.49
N PRO A 338 6.45 -5.34 32.59
CA PRO A 338 5.34 -5.24 33.52
C PRO A 338 5.37 -3.86 34.19
N ARG A 339 4.19 -3.21 34.28
CA ARG A 339 4.02 -1.97 35.05
C ARG A 339 4.24 -2.21 36.54
#